data_AF-A0A7C8LIF5-F1
#
_entry.id   AF-A0A7C8LIF5-F1
#
_cell.length_a   1.000
_cell.length_b   1.000
_cell.length_c   1.000
_cell.angle_alpha   90.00
_cell.angle_beta   90.00
_cell.angle_gamma   90.00
#
_symmetry.space_group_name_H-M   'P 1'
#
loop_
_entity.id
_entity.type
_entity.pdbx_description
1 polymer ?
#
loop_
_entity_poly.entity_id
_entity_poly.type
_entity_poly.pdbx_seq_one_letter_code
_entity_poly.pdbx_strand_id
1 'polypeptide(L)'
;MCYPQGDFLVGDHDVYLGAIGGAPVYIGASQFEAWKHTQLIIDVVPGRGGMFSLDNGREVRFLTRSRLFDGTQACPLPARPI
;
A
#
# COMPACT_ATOMS: atom_id res chain seq x y z
N MET A 1 -0.66 3.31 5.91
CA MET A 1 -0.41 4.72 6.28
C MET A 1 -0.21 5.50 5.00
N CYS A 2 -0.72 6.73 4.95
CA CYS A 2 -0.62 7.64 3.81
C CYS A 2 0.13 8.90 4.25
N TYR A 3 1.19 9.25 3.53
CA TYR A 3 2.07 10.40 3.82
C TYR A 3 2.10 11.35 2.62
N PRO A 4 2.43 12.64 2.81
CA PRO A 4 2.74 13.52 1.69
C PRO A 4 3.87 12.93 0.83
N GLN A 5 3.83 13.19 -0.47
CA GLN A 5 4.90 12.73 -1.37
C GLN A 5 6.22 13.41 -0.99
N GLY A 6 7.27 12.61 -0.82
CA GLY A 6 8.59 13.08 -0.40
C GLY A 6 8.85 13.06 1.12
N ASP A 7 7.80 12.97 1.95
CA ASP A 7 7.96 13.04 3.42
C ASP A 7 8.26 11.67 4.07
N PHE A 8 7.96 10.58 3.38
CA PHE A 8 8.28 9.23 3.83
C PHE A 8 9.60 8.76 3.20
N LEU A 9 10.59 8.45 4.04
CA LEU A 9 11.85 7.86 3.60
C LEU A 9 11.66 6.38 3.27
N VAL A 10 11.76 6.05 1.99
CA VAL A 10 11.73 4.67 1.49
C VAL A 10 13.14 4.08 1.59
N GLY A 11 13.27 2.96 2.27
CA GLY A 11 14.54 2.24 2.45
C GLY A 11 14.79 1.18 1.37
N ASP A 12 15.99 0.60 1.39
CA ASP A 12 16.40 -0.44 0.43
C ASP A 12 15.51 -1.69 0.50
N HIS A 13 15.00 -2.00 1.68
CA HIS A 13 14.13 -3.15 1.94
C HIS A 13 12.65 -2.91 1.63
N ASP A 14 12.25 -1.71 1.20
CA ASP A 14 10.84 -1.44 0.88
C ASP A 14 10.52 -1.84 -0.56
N VAL A 15 9.59 -2.77 -0.75
CA VAL A 15 9.19 -3.24 -2.07
C VAL A 15 8.13 -2.30 -2.65
N TYR A 16 8.36 -1.85 -3.88
CA TYR A 16 7.40 -1.02 -4.61
C TYR A 16 6.31 -1.89 -5.22
N LEU A 17 5.05 -1.63 -4.84
CA LEU A 17 3.89 -2.40 -5.29
C LEU A 17 3.18 -1.77 -6.49
N GLY A 18 3.40 -0.47 -6.75
CA GLY A 18 2.70 0.29 -7.77
C GLY A 18 2.20 1.62 -7.24
N ALA A 19 1.16 2.17 -7.88
CA ALA A 19 0.59 3.46 -7.52
C ALA A 19 -0.93 3.43 -7.47
N ILE A 20 -1.51 4.23 -6.56
CA ILE A 20 -2.96 4.46 -6.45
C ILE A 20 -3.18 5.96 -6.62
N GLY A 21 -3.91 6.36 -7.66
CA GLY A 21 -4.14 7.79 -7.96
C GLY A 21 -2.85 8.59 -8.15
N GLY A 22 -1.79 7.96 -8.65
CA GLY A 22 -0.46 8.59 -8.82
C GLY A 22 0.41 8.63 -7.55
N ALA A 23 -0.11 8.24 -6.38
CA ALA A 23 0.68 8.10 -5.17
C ALA A 23 1.36 6.72 -5.10
N PRO A 24 2.67 6.64 -4.87
CA PRO A 24 3.38 5.37 -4.83
C PRO A 24 3.03 4.57 -3.56
N VAL A 25 2.94 3.25 -3.70
CA VAL A 25 2.63 2.30 -2.62
C VAL A 25 3.82 1.38 -2.41
N TYR A 26 4.28 1.32 -1.16
CA TYR A 26 5.39 0.48 -0.73
C TYR A 26 4.97 -0.45 0.40
N ILE A 27 5.68 -1.56 0.54
CA ILE A 27 5.54 -2.52 1.64
C ILE A 27 6.93 -2.97 2.09
N GLY A 28 7.17 -3.10 3.39
CA GLY A 28 8.47 -3.59 3.88
C GLY A 28 8.71 -5.06 3.48
N ALA A 29 9.97 -5.44 3.24
CA ALA A 29 10.36 -6.77 2.75
C ALA A 29 9.74 -7.95 3.52
N SER A 30 9.70 -7.91 4.87
CA SER A 30 9.11 -8.99 5.67
C SER A 30 7.61 -9.14 5.45
N GLN A 31 6.89 -8.03 5.32
CA GLN A 31 5.47 -8.01 5.00
C GLN A 31 5.23 -8.45 3.54
N PHE A 32 6.12 -8.06 2.63
CA PHE A 32 6.09 -8.53 1.25
C PHE A 32 6.21 -10.06 1.18
N GLU A 33 7.18 -10.65 1.87
CA GLU A 33 7.34 -12.11 1.89
C GLU A 33 6.09 -12.83 2.40
N ALA A 34 5.44 -12.27 3.42
CA ALA A 34 4.20 -12.80 3.94
C ALA A 34 3.02 -12.66 2.95
N TRP A 35 2.96 -11.60 2.14
CA TRP A 35 1.75 -11.23 1.38
C TRP A 35 1.89 -11.29 -0.15
N LYS A 36 3.08 -11.60 -0.70
CA LYS A 36 3.38 -11.61 -2.14
C LYS A 36 2.49 -12.52 -3.00
N HIS A 37 1.79 -13.46 -2.37
CA HIS A 37 0.85 -14.38 -3.00
C HIS A 37 -0.62 -13.91 -2.90
N THR A 38 -0.83 -12.65 -2.50
CA THR A 38 -2.15 -12.03 -2.37
C THR A 38 -2.26 -10.78 -3.23
N GLN A 39 -3.46 -10.51 -3.72
CA GLN A 39 -3.82 -9.17 -4.18
C GLN A 39 -4.17 -8.31 -2.97
N LEU A 40 -3.37 -7.26 -2.75
CA LEU A 40 -3.69 -6.23 -1.76
C LEU A 40 -4.69 -5.24 -2.34
N ILE A 41 -5.71 -4.95 -1.54
CA ILE A 41 -6.81 -4.04 -1.87
C ILE A 41 -6.79 -2.96 -0.80
N ILE A 42 -6.71 -1.71 -1.21
CA ILE A 42 -6.70 -0.55 -0.32
C ILE A 42 -8.03 0.16 -0.48
N ASP A 43 -8.92 -0.02 0.49
CA ASP A 43 -10.24 0.61 0.50
C ASP A 43 -10.24 1.90 1.32
N VAL A 44 -11.26 2.73 1.08
CA VAL A 44 -11.62 3.86 1.93
C VAL A 44 -12.92 3.52 2.62
N VAL A 45 -12.91 3.49 3.94
CA VAL A 45 -14.09 3.15 4.77
C VAL A 45 -14.32 4.22 5.84
N PRO A 46 -15.56 4.35 6.36
CA PRO A 46 -15.81 5.25 7.49
C PRO A 46 -14.94 4.92 8.71
N GLY A 47 -14.47 5.95 9.39
CA GLY A 47 -13.73 5.82 10.65
C GLY A 47 -12.50 6.70 10.73
N ARG A 48 -11.87 6.68 11.91
CA ARG A 48 -10.71 7.54 12.18
C ARG A 48 -9.44 6.96 11.54
N GLY A 49 -8.75 7.78 10.75
CA GLY A 49 -7.44 7.45 10.19
C GLY A 49 -6.36 7.23 11.25
N GLY A 50 -5.26 6.59 10.86
CA GLY A 50 -4.11 6.39 11.74
C GLY A 50 -3.47 7.72 12.15
N MET A 51 -2.95 7.81 13.38
CA MET A 51 -2.46 9.07 13.97
C MET A 51 -1.51 9.88 13.07
N PHE A 52 -0.62 9.19 12.35
CA PHE A 52 0.39 9.78 11.46
C PHE A 52 0.02 9.70 9.97
N SER A 53 -1.24 9.42 9.65
CA SER A 53 -1.72 9.23 8.29
C SER A 53 -2.51 10.45 7.83
N LEU A 54 -2.41 10.82 6.56
CA LEU A 54 -3.13 11.98 6.00
C LEU A 54 -4.66 11.89 6.03
N ASP A 55 -5.20 10.68 6.22
CA ASP A 55 -6.63 10.41 6.45
C ASP A 55 -7.08 10.66 7.90
N ASN A 56 -6.18 10.97 8.83
CA ASN A 56 -6.55 11.37 10.19
C ASN A 56 -7.39 12.65 10.19
N GLY A 57 -8.50 12.66 10.94
CA GLY A 57 -9.43 13.79 10.99
C GLY A 57 -10.30 13.98 9.75
N ARG A 58 -10.30 13.03 8.81
CA ARG A 58 -11.16 13.07 7.60
C ARG A 58 -12.46 12.25 7.74
N GLU A 59 -12.69 11.63 8.90
CA GLU A 59 -13.81 10.70 9.16
C GLU A 59 -13.92 9.50 8.19
N VAL A 60 -12.86 9.27 7.42
CA VAL A 60 -12.62 8.10 6.59
C VAL A 60 -11.20 7.62 6.81
N ARG A 61 -10.96 6.33 6.61
CA ARG A 61 -9.64 5.72 6.77
C ARG A 61 -9.33 4.72 5.67
N PHE A 62 -8.04 4.50 5.44
CA PHE A 62 -7.60 3.38 4.60
C PHE A 62 -7.73 2.04 5.33
N LEU A 63 -8.26 1.04 4.63
CA LEU A 63 -8.34 -0.35 5.08
C LEU A 63 -7.66 -1.26 4.06
N THR A 64 -6.63 -1.98 4.50
CA THR A 64 -6.02 -3.02 3.67
C THR A 64 -6.80 -4.31 3.81
N ARG A 65 -7.32 -4.83 2.70
CA ARG A 65 -7.83 -6.19 2.55
C ARG A 65 -6.92 -6.97 1.62
N SER A 66 -7.01 -8.29 1.69
CA SER A 66 -6.25 -9.19 0.81
C SER A 66 -7.14 -10.31 0.31
N ARG A 67 -6.90 -10.76 -0.92
CA ARG A 67 -7.41 -12.05 -1.42
C ARG A 67 -6.28 -12.82 -2.09
N LEU A 68 -6.33 -14.14 -2.04
CA LEU A 68 -5.36 -14.98 -2.74
C LEU A 68 -5.51 -14.79 -4.25
N PHE A 69 -4.38 -14.86 -4.97
CA PHE A 69 -4.45 -15.02 -6.41
C PHE A 69 -5.03 -16.41 -6.71
N ASP A 70 -6.00 -16.46 -7.63
CA ASP A 70 -6.66 -17.70 -8.06
C ASP A 70 -5.92 -18.41 -9.20
N GLY A 71 -4.69 -17.99 -9.50
CA GLY A 71 -3.87 -18.53 -10.59
C GLY A 71 -4.24 -18.00 -11.98
N THR A 72 -5.34 -17.26 -12.13
CA THR A 72 -5.73 -16.63 -13.41
C THR A 72 -5.27 -15.18 -13.51
N GLN A 73 -4.97 -14.55 -12.37
CA GLN A 73 -4.45 -13.19 -12.28
C GLN A 73 -3.01 -13.21 -11.77
N ALA A 74 -2.05 -12.89 -12.64
CA ALA A 74 -0.70 -12.53 -12.24
C ALA A 74 -0.58 -10.99 -12.19
N CYS A 75 -0.11 -10.44 -11.07
CA CYS A 75 0.19 -9.02 -10.95
C CYS A 75 1.71 -8.85 -10.72
N PRO A 76 2.51 -8.72 -11.79
CA PRO A 76 3.94 -8.49 -11.64
C PRO A 76 4.19 -7.16 -10.94
N LEU A 77 5.24 -7.09 -10.13
CA LEU A 77 5.67 -5.82 -9.55
C LEU A 77 6.16 -4.87 -10.65
N PRO A 78 5.71 -3.62 -10.68
CA PRO A 78 6.22 -2.64 -11.62
C PRO A 78 7.65 -2.21 -11.26
N ALA A 79 8.35 -1.63 -12.23
CA ALA A 79 9.62 -0.96 -11.97
C ALA A 79 9.39 0.20 -10.99
N ARG A 80 10.35 0.41 -10.07
CA ARG A 80 10.33 1.59 -9.20
C ARG A 80 10.35 2.86 -10.07
N PRO A 81 9.52 3.88 -9.74
CA PRO A 81 9.65 5.19 -10.36
C PRO A 81 11.03 5.76 -10.06
N ILE A 82 11.62 6.42 -11.08
CA ILE A 82 12.90 7.14 -10.99
C ILE A 82 12.78 8.42 -10.18
#